data_AF-A0A383AQD3-F1
#
_entry.id   AF-A0A383AQD3-F1
#
_cell.length_a   1.000
_cell.length_b   1.000
_cell.length_c   1.000
_cell.angle_alpha   90.00
_cell.angle_beta   90.00
_cell.angle_gamma   90.00
#
_symmetry.space_group_name_H-M   'P 1'
#
loop_
_entity.id
_entity.type
_entity.pdbx_description
1 polymer ?
#
loop_
_entity_poly.entity_id
_entity_poly.type
_entity_poly.pdbx_seq_one_letter_code
_entity_poly.pdbx_strand_id
1 'polypeptide(L)'
;MKYLHWFWFGIHIVTQLLAQSMDPIPFDWSGQNGMSSYGGLLLWNRDWNSNELFFDGTFQSYPLRFGEEIARDATLSHTYAFRNILFPDSSEIHTSFDYRQGDYLYDQLNIHADFSRPDRIMKWNGFKRSYGGPYSQFIQPEDQSTRALTPNQQSYVFYYLSKMNNGVSTISMGRFITNSGILYIALDPNTGDTL
;
A
#
# COMPACT_ATOMS: atom_id res chain seq x y z
N MET A 1 27.83 -23.44 27.08
CA MET A 1 27.13 -23.15 25.81
C MET A 1 25.60 -23.11 25.90
N LYS A 2 24.94 -23.57 26.99
CA LYS A 2 23.46 -23.57 27.08
C LYS A 2 22.80 -22.18 27.12
N TYR A 3 23.46 -21.17 27.67
CA TYR A 3 22.88 -19.82 27.83
C TYR A 3 23.02 -18.93 26.59
N LEU A 4 23.89 -19.29 25.66
CA LEU A 4 24.14 -18.49 24.44
C LEU A 4 22.92 -18.50 23.52
N HIS A 5 22.23 -19.63 23.38
CA HIS A 5 21.02 -19.71 22.57
C HIS A 5 19.84 -18.90 23.14
N TRP A 6 19.68 -18.88 24.47
CA TRP A 6 18.67 -18.05 25.13
C TRP A 6 18.95 -16.54 24.98
N PHE A 7 20.22 -16.16 24.98
CA PHE A 7 20.63 -14.78 24.74
C PHE A 7 20.32 -14.33 23.30
N TRP A 8 20.67 -15.15 22.29
CA TRP A 8 20.31 -14.86 20.89
C TRP A 8 18.79 -14.86 20.67
N PHE A 9 18.07 -15.79 21.28
CA PHE A 9 16.61 -15.81 21.25
C PHE A 9 16.00 -14.54 21.86
N GLY A 10 16.53 -14.08 23.00
CA GLY A 10 16.13 -12.83 23.64
C GLY A 10 16.39 -11.60 22.76
N ILE A 11 17.56 -11.52 22.11
CA ILE A 11 17.87 -10.47 21.14
C ILE A 11 16.89 -10.49 19.96
N HIS A 12 16.61 -11.66 19.39
CA HIS A 12 15.67 -11.79 18.28
C HIS A 12 14.26 -11.30 18.65
N ILE A 13 13.75 -11.67 19.84
CA ILE A 13 12.46 -11.17 20.35
C ILE A 13 12.47 -9.64 20.45
N VAL A 14 13.50 -9.05 21.07
CA VAL A 14 13.60 -7.60 21.24
C VAL A 14 13.70 -6.88 19.89
N THR A 15 14.44 -7.41 18.93
CA THR A 15 14.56 -6.82 17.59
C THR A 15 13.26 -6.87 16.79
N GLN A 16 12.45 -7.92 16.94
CA GLN A 16 11.14 -8.00 16.28
C GLN A 16 10.12 -7.07 16.94
N LEU A 17 10.19 -6.88 18.27
CA LEU A 17 9.33 -5.94 19.00
C LEU A 17 9.65 -4.47 18.70
N LEU A 18 10.89 -4.18 18.26
CA LEU A 18 11.34 -2.84 17.85
C LEU A 18 11.32 -2.64 16.33
N ALA A 19 10.74 -3.57 15.57
CA ALA A 19 10.60 -3.41 14.13
C ALA A 19 9.72 -2.18 13.84
N GLN A 20 10.30 -1.18 13.19
CA GLN A 20 9.63 0.09 12.91
C GLN A 20 8.83 0.00 11.61
N SER A 21 7.55 0.39 11.66
CA SER A 21 6.67 0.56 10.51
C SER A 21 6.71 2.01 10.01
N MET A 22 6.20 2.21 8.79
CA MET A 22 5.94 3.54 8.26
C MET A 22 4.56 4.00 8.77
N ASP A 23 4.56 4.96 9.68
CA ASP A 23 3.35 5.39 10.38
C ASP A 23 2.74 6.61 9.68
N PRO A 24 1.44 6.61 9.34
CA PRO A 24 0.78 7.75 8.71
C PRO A 24 0.44 8.84 9.74
N ILE A 25 0.70 10.09 9.36
CA ILE A 25 0.34 11.31 10.09
C ILE A 25 -0.62 12.10 9.18
N PRO A 26 -1.94 11.88 9.29
CA PRO A 26 -2.91 12.56 8.45
C PRO A 26 -3.04 14.04 8.84
N PHE A 27 -3.24 14.90 7.85
CA PHE A 27 -3.51 16.33 8.09
C PHE A 27 -4.98 16.63 8.38
N ASP A 28 -5.87 15.69 8.03
CA ASP A 28 -7.30 15.76 8.26
C ASP A 28 -7.85 14.35 8.56
N TRP A 29 -9.09 14.25 9.04
CA TRP A 29 -9.70 12.95 9.35
C TRP A 29 -10.02 12.10 8.12
N SER A 30 -9.97 12.67 6.92
CA SER A 30 -10.21 11.92 5.68
C SER A 30 -9.04 11.01 5.32
N GLY A 31 -7.83 11.35 5.78
CA GLY A 31 -6.61 10.67 5.40
C GLY A 31 -6.23 10.87 3.93
N GLN A 32 -6.82 11.86 3.24
CA GLN A 32 -6.52 12.18 1.85
C GLN A 32 -5.10 12.74 1.68
N ASN A 33 -4.66 13.53 2.65
CA ASN A 33 -3.34 14.17 2.68
C ASN A 33 -2.69 13.99 4.05
N GLY A 34 -1.37 13.96 4.06
CA GLY A 34 -0.60 13.74 5.26
C GLY A 34 0.88 13.61 4.97
N MET A 35 1.60 13.20 6.00
CA MET A 35 3.00 12.79 5.95
C MET A 35 3.12 11.40 6.57
N SER A 36 4.28 10.78 6.39
CA SER A 36 4.60 9.54 7.08
C SER A 36 5.82 9.71 7.95
N SER A 37 5.92 8.94 9.03
CA SER A 37 7.12 8.85 9.86
C SER A 37 7.66 7.43 9.88
N TYR A 38 8.97 7.30 10.08
CA TYR A 38 9.63 6.02 10.31
C TYR A 38 10.61 6.17 11.47
N GLY A 39 10.40 5.39 12.54
CA GLY A 39 11.23 5.50 13.73
C GLY A 39 11.19 6.87 14.41
N GLY A 40 10.05 7.57 14.32
CA GLY A 40 9.88 8.92 14.87
C GLY A 40 10.47 10.04 14.00
N LEU A 41 11.08 9.73 12.85
CA LEU A 41 11.55 10.74 11.89
C LEU A 41 10.51 10.93 10.78
N LEU A 42 10.21 12.20 10.46
CA LEU A 42 9.34 12.53 9.32
C LEU A 42 10.02 12.15 8.00
N LEU A 43 9.26 11.51 7.13
CA LEU A 43 9.67 11.12 5.79
C LEU A 43 9.24 12.21 4.81
N TRP A 44 10.24 12.77 4.14
CA TRP A 44 10.02 13.70 3.05
C TRP A 44 11.05 13.42 1.96
N ASN A 45 10.60 13.43 0.69
CA ASN A 45 11.45 13.19 -0.47
C ASN A 45 12.27 11.89 -0.36
N ARG A 46 11.58 10.81 0.04
CA ARG A 46 12.20 9.49 0.23
C ARG A 46 11.34 8.42 -0.41
N ASP A 47 11.93 7.71 -1.35
CA ASP A 47 11.28 6.63 -2.08
C ASP A 47 10.92 5.47 -1.16
N TRP A 48 9.83 4.80 -1.53
CA TRP A 48 9.29 3.68 -0.78
C TRP A 48 8.64 2.69 -1.73
N ASN A 49 8.44 1.48 -1.23
CA ASN A 49 7.83 0.39 -1.97
C ASN A 49 6.61 -0.11 -1.22
N SER A 50 5.63 -0.64 -1.94
CA SER A 50 4.56 -1.46 -1.37
C SER A 50 4.41 -2.70 -2.25
N ASN A 51 4.68 -3.87 -1.69
CA ASN A 51 4.95 -5.09 -2.46
C ASN A 51 6.04 -4.82 -3.51
N GLU A 52 5.83 -5.19 -4.78
CA GLU A 52 6.81 -4.90 -5.86
C GLU A 52 6.56 -3.56 -6.55
N LEU A 53 5.64 -2.72 -6.02
CA LEU A 53 5.38 -1.40 -6.59
C LEU A 53 6.32 -0.37 -5.97
N PHE A 54 7.06 0.33 -6.83
CA PHE A 54 7.91 1.46 -6.46
C PHE A 54 7.15 2.79 -6.53
N PHE A 55 7.36 3.64 -5.53
CA PHE A 55 6.76 4.98 -5.43
C PHE A 55 7.84 6.04 -5.20
N ASP A 56 7.80 7.10 -6.02
CA ASP A 56 8.69 8.25 -5.91
C ASP A 56 8.28 9.12 -4.71
N GLY A 57 9.17 9.19 -3.73
CA GLY A 57 8.95 9.91 -2.48
C GLY A 57 8.84 11.43 -2.62
N THR A 58 9.25 12.00 -3.76
CA THR A 58 9.13 13.43 -4.05
C THR A 58 7.66 13.84 -4.16
N PHE A 59 6.85 13.03 -4.86
CA PHE A 59 5.45 13.34 -5.15
C PHE A 59 4.46 12.44 -4.41
N GLN A 60 4.91 11.28 -3.92
CA GLN A 60 4.06 10.23 -3.34
C GLN A 60 4.46 9.86 -1.90
N SER A 61 4.92 10.80 -1.08
CA SER A 61 5.43 10.52 0.27
C SER A 61 4.43 9.97 1.30
N TYR A 62 3.14 9.89 0.98
CA TYR A 62 2.08 9.51 1.92
C TYR A 62 1.27 8.28 1.44
N PRO A 63 1.64 7.06 1.85
CA PRO A 63 1.03 5.81 1.36
C PRO A 63 -0.48 5.68 1.62
N LEU A 64 -0.98 6.18 2.76
CA LEU A 64 -2.42 6.08 3.11
C LEU A 64 -3.34 6.80 2.11
N ARG A 65 -2.77 7.69 1.30
CA ARG A 65 -3.42 8.30 0.15
C ARG A 65 -3.96 7.27 -0.85
N PHE A 66 -3.24 6.17 -1.03
CA PHE A 66 -3.55 5.14 -2.02
C PHE A 66 -4.43 4.01 -1.45
N GLY A 67 -4.84 4.13 -0.19
CA GLY A 67 -5.67 3.15 0.51
C GLY A 67 -4.90 2.37 1.57
N GLU A 68 -5.66 1.72 2.44
CA GLU A 68 -5.13 1.01 3.61
C GLU A 68 -4.22 -0.16 3.22
N GLU A 69 -4.52 -0.86 2.13
CA GLU A 69 -3.72 -2.01 1.68
C GLU A 69 -2.30 -1.63 1.24
N ILE A 70 -2.16 -0.53 0.50
CA ILE A 70 -0.83 -0.03 0.08
C ILE A 70 -0.08 0.54 1.27
N ALA A 71 -0.78 1.23 2.18
CA ALA A 71 -0.15 1.76 3.38
C ALA A 71 0.37 0.67 4.32
N ARG A 72 -0.35 -0.46 4.42
CA ARG A 72 0.02 -1.61 5.25
C ARG A 72 1.33 -2.26 4.79
N ASP A 73 1.53 -2.35 3.48
CA ASP A 73 2.70 -3.00 2.88
C ASP A 73 3.86 -2.02 2.61
N ALA A 74 3.67 -0.72 2.90
CA ALA A 74 4.65 0.33 2.65
C ALA A 74 5.96 0.11 3.44
N THR A 75 7.08 0.25 2.75
CA THR A 75 8.42 0.05 3.31
C THR A 75 9.46 0.94 2.63
N LEU A 76 10.45 1.38 3.41
CA LEU A 76 11.60 2.15 2.92
C LEU A 76 12.75 1.26 2.46
N SER A 77 12.62 -0.06 2.61
CA SER A 77 13.61 -1.02 2.16
C SER A 77 13.70 -1.01 0.63
N HIS A 78 14.84 -0.57 0.10
CA HIS A 78 15.21 -0.78 -1.31
C HIS A 78 15.59 -2.22 -1.60
N THR A 79 15.90 -2.99 -0.56
CA THR A 79 16.06 -4.41 -0.72
C THR A 79 14.69 -5.00 -0.99
N TYR A 80 14.45 -5.33 -2.26
CA TYR A 80 13.69 -6.51 -2.71
C TYR A 80 14.32 -7.81 -2.15
N ALA A 81 14.87 -7.75 -0.94
CA ALA A 81 15.18 -8.94 -0.18
C ALA A 81 13.81 -9.53 0.02
N PHE A 82 13.54 -10.58 -0.77
CA PHE A 82 12.46 -11.52 -0.55
C PHE A 82 12.18 -11.50 0.94
N ARG A 83 11.04 -10.89 1.33
CA ARG A 83 10.52 -11.12 2.68
C ARG A 83 10.57 -12.63 2.88
N ASN A 84 10.64 -13.14 4.09
CA ASN A 84 10.40 -14.57 4.27
C ASN A 84 8.96 -14.84 3.82
N ILE A 85 8.76 -15.11 2.52
CA ILE A 85 7.48 -15.28 1.88
C ILE A 85 7.00 -16.64 2.35
N LEU A 86 6.14 -16.60 3.36
CA LEU A 86 5.45 -17.76 3.86
C LEU A 86 4.24 -18.00 2.96
N PHE A 87 4.33 -19.06 2.17
CA PHE A 87 3.16 -19.64 1.55
C PHE A 87 2.35 -20.37 2.64
N PRO A 88 1.01 -20.25 2.63
CA PRO A 88 0.16 -20.98 3.56
C PRO A 88 0.29 -22.49 3.36
N ASP A 89 -0.05 -23.28 4.37
CA ASP A 89 -0.11 -24.74 4.25
C ASP A 89 -1.38 -25.23 3.54
N SER A 90 -2.39 -24.38 3.45
CA SER A 90 -3.73 -24.67 2.93
C SER A 90 -4.23 -23.56 2.00
N SER A 91 -5.36 -23.81 1.34
CA SER A 91 -5.99 -22.82 0.47
C SER A 91 -6.98 -21.97 1.27
N GLU A 92 -6.83 -20.66 1.21
CA GLU A 92 -7.69 -19.68 1.88
C GLU A 92 -8.15 -18.62 0.89
N ILE A 93 -9.38 -18.14 1.06
CA ILE A 93 -9.94 -17.03 0.29
C ILE A 93 -10.50 -16.02 1.28
N HIS A 94 -10.00 -14.81 1.23
CA HIS A 94 -10.48 -13.71 2.05
C HIS A 94 -10.93 -12.56 1.14
N THR A 95 -12.21 -12.19 1.22
CA THR A 95 -12.76 -11.05 0.50
C THR A 95 -13.33 -10.05 1.48
N SER A 96 -13.20 -8.75 1.18
CA SER A 96 -13.82 -7.72 1.99
C SER A 96 -14.39 -6.60 1.13
N PHE A 97 -15.44 -5.97 1.67
CA PHE A 97 -16.11 -4.80 1.13
C PHE A 97 -16.29 -3.83 2.29
N ASP A 98 -15.65 -2.67 2.21
CA ASP A 98 -15.70 -1.62 3.22
C ASP A 98 -16.16 -0.32 2.56
N TYR A 99 -17.28 0.21 3.05
CA TYR A 99 -17.82 1.49 2.63
C TYR A 99 -17.96 2.39 3.85
N ARG A 100 -17.37 3.59 3.77
CA ARG A 100 -17.42 4.59 4.84
C ARG A 100 -17.90 5.90 4.28
N GLN A 101 -18.86 6.51 4.96
CA GLN A 101 -19.38 7.84 4.63
C GLN A 101 -19.24 8.75 5.85
N GLY A 102 -19.04 10.04 5.61
CA GLY A 102 -18.93 11.02 6.69
C GLY A 102 -19.20 12.45 6.22
N ASP A 103 -18.95 13.39 7.12
CA ASP A 103 -19.12 14.81 6.87
C ASP A 103 -18.18 15.33 5.77
N TYR A 104 -18.44 16.55 5.29
CA TYR A 104 -17.64 17.22 4.27
C TYR A 104 -17.49 16.41 2.97
N LEU A 105 -18.58 15.74 2.58
CA LEU A 105 -18.63 14.88 1.39
C LEU A 105 -17.61 13.74 1.42
N TYR A 106 -17.27 13.26 2.62
CA TYR A 106 -16.42 12.09 2.76
C TYR A 106 -17.15 10.83 2.31
N ASP A 107 -16.57 10.14 1.33
CA ASP A 107 -17.02 8.86 0.83
C ASP A 107 -15.78 8.00 0.53
N GLN A 108 -15.73 6.79 1.05
CA GLN A 108 -14.67 5.83 0.80
C GLN A 108 -15.27 4.47 0.48
N LEU A 109 -14.74 3.84 -0.56
CA LEU A 109 -15.02 2.47 -0.94
C LEU A 109 -13.71 1.69 -1.05
N ASN A 110 -13.63 0.55 -0.38
CA ASN A 110 -12.55 -0.41 -0.53
C ASN A 110 -13.12 -1.80 -0.80
N ILE A 111 -12.65 -2.46 -1.85
CA ILE A 111 -13.02 -3.83 -2.20
C ILE A 111 -11.73 -4.62 -2.33
N HIS A 112 -11.61 -5.70 -1.58
CA HIS A 112 -10.40 -6.50 -1.49
C HIS A 112 -10.71 -7.98 -1.73
N ALA A 113 -9.78 -8.67 -2.38
CA ALA A 113 -9.82 -10.12 -2.53
C ALA A 113 -8.39 -10.69 -2.45
N ASP A 114 -8.20 -11.63 -1.53
CA ASP A 114 -6.97 -12.42 -1.34
C ASP A 114 -7.30 -13.90 -1.60
N PHE A 115 -6.56 -14.50 -2.51
CA PHE A 115 -6.60 -15.92 -2.81
C PHE A 115 -5.23 -16.50 -2.53
N SER A 116 -5.13 -17.20 -1.41
CA SER A 116 -3.88 -17.76 -0.90
C SER A 116 -3.90 -19.29 -1.02
N ARG A 117 -2.83 -19.87 -1.55
CA ARG A 117 -2.63 -21.32 -1.71
C ARG A 117 -1.17 -21.69 -1.44
N PRO A 118 -0.84 -22.98 -1.20
CA PRO A 118 0.51 -23.37 -0.83
C PRO A 118 1.63 -23.07 -1.84
N ASP A 119 1.27 -22.82 -3.09
CA ASP A 119 2.17 -22.54 -4.19
C ASP A 119 1.95 -21.16 -4.81
N ARG A 120 0.88 -20.44 -4.44
CA ARG A 120 0.54 -19.16 -5.07
C ARG A 120 -0.30 -18.26 -4.17
N ILE A 121 -0.07 -16.96 -4.28
CA ILE A 121 -0.87 -15.92 -3.63
C ILE A 121 -1.28 -14.91 -4.70
N MET A 122 -2.55 -14.57 -4.74
CA MET A 122 -3.11 -13.58 -5.65
C MET A 122 -3.96 -12.60 -4.85
N LYS A 123 -3.61 -11.32 -4.90
CA LYS A 123 -4.34 -10.26 -4.22
C LYS A 123 -4.81 -9.21 -5.21
N TRP A 124 -6.00 -8.72 -5.00
CA TRP A 124 -6.58 -7.62 -5.75
C TRP A 124 -7.22 -6.64 -4.79
N ASN A 125 -7.02 -5.34 -5.03
CA ASN A 125 -7.65 -4.29 -4.26
C ASN A 125 -8.12 -3.15 -5.15
N GLY A 126 -9.38 -2.75 -4.99
CA GLY A 126 -9.97 -1.57 -5.59
C GLY A 126 -10.36 -0.57 -4.52
N PHE A 127 -9.77 0.62 -4.56
CA PHE A 127 -9.96 1.67 -3.57
C PHE A 127 -10.38 2.97 -4.25
N LYS A 128 -11.38 3.64 -3.67
CA LYS A 128 -11.82 4.99 -4.06
C LYS A 128 -12.07 5.83 -2.81
N ARG A 129 -11.71 7.11 -2.87
CA ARG A 129 -12.02 8.08 -1.83
C ARG A 129 -12.37 9.43 -2.42
N SER A 130 -13.39 10.04 -1.86
CA SER A 130 -13.82 11.42 -2.07
C SER A 130 -13.83 12.15 -0.74
N TYR A 131 -13.42 13.40 -0.75
CA TYR A 131 -13.52 14.29 0.40
C TYR A 131 -13.52 15.73 -0.11
N GLY A 132 -14.54 16.51 0.26
CA GLY A 132 -14.69 17.90 -0.14
C GLY A 132 -13.87 18.87 0.72
N GLY A 133 -13.53 18.47 1.95
CA GLY A 133 -12.85 19.32 2.92
C GLY A 133 -13.79 20.28 3.67
N PRO A 134 -13.36 20.81 4.82
CA PRO A 134 -14.17 21.70 5.66
C PRO A 134 -14.58 23.01 4.99
N TYR A 135 -13.80 23.47 4.01
CA TYR A 135 -14.04 24.68 3.24
C TYR A 135 -14.34 24.38 1.77
N SER A 136 -14.76 23.15 1.46
CA SER A 136 -15.03 22.69 0.09
C SER A 136 -13.83 22.80 -0.86
N GLN A 137 -12.61 22.86 -0.32
CA GLN A 137 -11.39 23.11 -1.09
C GLN A 137 -10.93 21.93 -1.97
N PHE A 138 -11.51 20.74 -1.77
CA PHE A 138 -11.15 19.52 -2.48
C PHE A 138 -12.28 18.96 -3.35
N ILE A 139 -13.42 19.68 -3.46
CA ILE A 139 -14.53 19.27 -4.32
C ILE A 139 -14.03 19.18 -5.77
N GLN A 140 -14.19 18.01 -6.37
CA GLN A 140 -13.86 17.77 -7.77
C GLN A 140 -14.97 18.28 -8.69
N PRO A 141 -14.65 18.72 -9.92
CA PRO A 141 -15.68 19.05 -10.90
C PRO A 141 -16.57 17.84 -11.17
N GLU A 142 -17.86 18.09 -11.29
CA GLU A 142 -18.84 17.11 -11.68
C GLU A 142 -18.54 16.62 -13.11
N ASP A 143 -18.51 15.31 -13.29
CA ASP A 143 -18.45 14.73 -14.62
C ASP A 143 -19.78 15.01 -15.33
N GLN A 144 -19.72 15.80 -16.40
CA GLN A 144 -20.89 16.25 -17.16
C GLN A 144 -21.71 15.10 -17.76
N SER A 145 -21.10 13.93 -17.97
CA SER A 145 -21.75 12.76 -18.55
C SER A 145 -22.47 11.91 -17.50
N THR A 146 -21.89 11.75 -16.32
CA THR A 146 -22.42 10.88 -15.26
C THR A 146 -23.15 11.66 -14.16
N ARG A 147 -23.04 13.00 -14.16
CA ARG A 147 -23.51 13.90 -13.09
C ARG A 147 -22.99 13.53 -11.70
N ALA A 148 -21.86 12.84 -11.66
CA ALA A 148 -21.23 12.38 -10.43
C ALA A 148 -19.95 13.18 -10.17
N LEU A 149 -19.70 13.47 -8.89
CA LEU A 149 -18.40 13.98 -8.48
C LEU A 149 -17.35 12.88 -8.71
N THR A 150 -16.26 13.23 -9.38
CA THR A 150 -15.15 12.29 -9.54
C THR A 150 -14.43 12.10 -8.20
N PRO A 151 -14.09 10.86 -7.81
CA PRO A 151 -13.32 10.64 -6.59
C PRO A 151 -11.98 11.36 -6.64
N ASN A 152 -11.60 11.97 -5.52
CA ASN A 152 -10.30 12.62 -5.36
C ASN A 152 -9.15 11.65 -5.62
N GLN A 153 -9.31 10.39 -5.17
CA GLN A 153 -8.30 9.34 -5.21
C GLN A 153 -8.92 8.01 -5.61
N GLN A 154 -8.24 7.30 -6.48
CA GLN A 154 -8.57 5.94 -6.87
C GLN A 154 -7.29 5.12 -7.02
N SER A 155 -7.31 3.89 -6.53
CA SER A 155 -6.17 2.99 -6.58
C SER A 155 -6.68 1.59 -6.89
N TYR A 156 -6.17 0.99 -7.96
CA TYR A 156 -6.48 -0.38 -8.35
C TYR A 156 -5.17 -1.12 -8.42
N VAL A 157 -4.99 -2.10 -7.54
CA VAL A 157 -3.76 -2.87 -7.46
C VAL A 157 -4.03 -4.35 -7.59
N PHE A 158 -3.09 -5.01 -8.23
CA PHE A 158 -3.04 -6.44 -8.41
C PHE A 158 -1.65 -6.92 -8.02
N TYR A 159 -1.61 -8.00 -7.25
CA TYR A 159 -0.39 -8.65 -6.80
C TYR A 159 -0.51 -10.14 -7.06
N TYR A 160 0.52 -10.72 -7.66
CA TYR A 160 0.61 -12.15 -7.90
C TYR A 160 1.98 -12.66 -7.49
N LEU A 161 1.97 -13.80 -6.83
CA LEU A 161 3.14 -14.44 -6.28
C LEU A 161 3.02 -15.94 -6.50
N SER A 162 4.07 -16.57 -7.02
CA SER A 162 4.09 -17.99 -7.34
C SER A 162 5.40 -18.63 -6.89
N LYS A 163 5.30 -19.82 -6.30
CA LYS A 163 6.42 -20.68 -5.93
C LYS A 163 6.62 -21.72 -7.02
N MET A 164 7.81 -21.74 -7.61
CA MET A 164 8.29 -22.81 -8.48
C MET A 164 9.47 -23.51 -7.80
N ASN A 165 9.78 -24.75 -8.17
CA ASN A 165 10.70 -25.65 -7.44
C ASN A 165 11.95 -24.98 -6.82
N ASN A 166 12.63 -24.09 -7.57
CA ASN A 166 13.87 -23.42 -7.12
C ASN A 166 13.76 -21.89 -7.03
N GLY A 167 12.55 -21.32 -7.09
CA GLY A 167 12.42 -19.87 -7.14
C GLY A 167 11.01 -19.38 -6.88
N VAL A 168 10.92 -18.09 -6.63
CA VAL A 168 9.65 -17.41 -6.43
C VAL A 168 9.57 -16.30 -7.47
N SER A 169 8.40 -16.17 -8.08
CA SER A 169 8.10 -15.17 -9.11
C SER A 169 7.00 -14.25 -8.58
N THR A 170 7.23 -12.95 -8.71
CA THR A 170 6.38 -11.88 -8.20
C THR A 170 6.01 -10.94 -9.34
N ILE A 171 4.75 -10.52 -9.40
CA ILE A 171 4.26 -9.51 -10.33
C ILE A 171 3.35 -8.58 -9.56
N SER A 172 3.56 -7.27 -9.69
CA SER A 172 2.63 -6.26 -9.15
C SER A 172 2.24 -5.27 -10.24
N MET A 173 0.97 -4.90 -10.29
CA MET A 173 0.46 -3.89 -11.20
C MET A 173 -0.44 -2.93 -10.44
N GLY A 174 -0.30 -1.64 -10.71
CA GLY A 174 -1.07 -0.60 -10.03
C GLY A 174 -1.53 0.48 -11.00
N ARG A 175 -2.79 0.90 -10.88
CA ARG A 175 -3.33 2.10 -11.52
C ARG A 175 -3.76 3.09 -10.46
N PHE A 176 -3.10 4.24 -10.44
CA PHE A 176 -3.31 5.32 -9.48
C PHE A 176 -3.86 6.55 -10.19
N ILE A 177 -5.06 6.96 -9.81
CA ILE A 177 -5.70 8.16 -10.36
C ILE A 177 -5.89 9.11 -9.18
N THR A 178 -5.23 10.26 -9.24
CA THR A 178 -5.55 11.34 -8.30
C THR A 178 -5.85 12.60 -9.10
N ASN A 179 -6.99 13.22 -8.82
CA ASN A 179 -7.40 14.42 -9.54
C ASN A 179 -6.70 15.71 -9.02
N SER A 180 -5.54 15.56 -8.35
CA SER A 180 -4.67 16.68 -7.99
C SER A 180 -3.71 17.12 -9.11
N GLY A 181 -3.80 16.52 -10.31
CA GLY A 181 -3.00 16.92 -11.48
C GLY A 181 -1.56 16.39 -11.52
N ILE A 182 -1.20 15.40 -10.70
CA ILE A 182 0.13 14.78 -10.68
C ILE A 182 0.04 13.43 -11.42
N LEU A 183 0.90 13.24 -12.43
CA LEU A 183 1.04 11.99 -13.17
C LEU A 183 1.68 10.93 -12.26
N TYR A 184 1.15 9.70 -12.23
CA TYR A 184 1.74 8.59 -11.52
C TYR A 184 1.97 7.41 -12.44
N ILE A 185 3.20 6.91 -12.46
CA ILE A 185 3.57 5.63 -13.07
C ILE A 185 4.28 4.85 -11.96
N ALA A 186 3.69 3.75 -11.51
CA ALA A 186 4.41 2.76 -10.72
C ALA A 186 5.01 1.76 -11.71
N LEU A 187 6.33 1.63 -11.73
CA LEU A 187 7.05 0.69 -12.58
C LEU A 187 7.30 -0.61 -11.83
N ASP A 188 7.16 -1.73 -12.52
CA ASP A 188 7.71 -3.01 -12.06
C ASP A 188 9.22 -3.01 -12.36
N PRO A 189 10.09 -3.00 -11.34
CA PRO A 189 11.54 -3.00 -11.52
C PRO A 189 12.08 -4.31 -12.11
N ASN A 190 11.27 -5.38 -12.16
CA ASN A 190 11.70 -6.72 -12.58
C ASN A 190 11.40 -7.04 -14.06
N THR A 191 10.72 -6.16 -14.79
CA THR A 191 10.69 -6.26 -16.26
C THR A 191 11.93 -5.57 -16.80
N GLY A 192 12.96 -6.36 -17.10
CA GLY A 192 14.12 -5.88 -17.83
C GLY A 192 13.68 -5.29 -19.17
N ASP A 193 13.72 -3.96 -19.27
CA ASP A 193 13.53 -3.22 -20.51
C ASP A 193 14.65 -3.60 -21.48
N THR A 194 14.33 -4.42 -22.48
CA THR A 194 15.05 -4.38 -23.75
C THR A 194 14.47 -3.23 -24.56
N LEU A 195 15.25 -2.15 -24.68
CA LEU A 195 15.12 -1.13 -25.71
C LEU A 195 15.13 -1.75 -27.12
#